data_AF-A0A7T5JQT2-F1
#
_entry.id   AF-A0A7T5JQT2-F1
#
_cell.length_a   1.000
_cell.length_b   1.000
_cell.length_c   1.000
_cell.angle_alpha   90.00
_cell.angle_beta   90.00
_cell.angle_gamma   90.00
#
_symmetry.space_group_name_H-M   'P 1'
#
loop_
_entity.id
_entity.type
_entity.pdbx_description
1 polymer ?
#
loop_
_entity_poly.entity_id
_entity_poly.type
_entity_poly.pdbx_seq_one_letter_code
_entity_poly.pdbx_strand_id
1 'polypeptide(L)' 'MNTSRIDEVKKQLGKPTEEGVNQVDGGWFLLYQAGDNMLILDAADAQSPIEKIRVINKKMVEENLQKF' A
#
# COMPACT_ATOMS: atom_id res chain seq x y z
N MET A 1 -10.19 23.52 -2.45
CA MET A 1 -10.20 22.23 -1.73
C MET A 1 -8.87 21.56 -2.04
N ASN A 2 -8.01 21.36 -1.05
CA ASN A 2 -6.77 20.60 -1.24
C ASN A 2 -7.17 19.12 -1.26
N THR A 3 -7.30 18.53 -2.44
CA THR A 3 -7.37 17.08 -2.59
C THR A 3 -6.04 16.53 -2.12
N SER A 4 -6.03 15.66 -1.10
CA SER A 4 -4.79 14.98 -0.72
C SER A 4 -4.33 14.12 -1.90
N ARG A 5 -3.02 13.97 -2.11
CA ARG A 5 -2.50 13.07 -3.17
C ARG A 5 -2.96 11.62 -2.99
N ILE A 6 -3.26 11.23 -1.75
CA ILE A 6 -3.84 9.93 -1.41
C ILE A 6 -5.26 9.80 -1.98
N ASP A 7 -6.08 10.85 -1.92
CA ASP A 7 -7.42 10.83 -2.53
C ASP A 7 -7.35 10.71 -4.06
N GLU A 8 -6.36 11.33 -4.69
CA GLU A 8 -6.13 11.17 -6.13
C GLU A 8 -5.76 9.74 -6.49
N VAL A 9 -4.90 9.09 -5.69
CA VAL A 9 -4.55 7.67 -5.86
C VAL A 9 -5.80 6.80 -5.71
N LYS A 10 -6.62 7.00 -4.68
CA LYS A 10 -7.87 6.27 -4.48
C LYS A 10 -8.86 6.50 -5.62
N LYS A 11 -8.89 7.70 -6.19
CA LYS A 11 -9.73 8.02 -7.35
C LYS A 11 -9.30 7.27 -8.61
N GLN A 12 -8.00 7.05 -8.80
CA GLN A 12 -7.44 6.37 -9.98
C GLN A 12 -7.44 4.85 -9.84
N LEU A 13 -7.06 4.32 -8.69
CA LEU A 13 -6.90 2.88 -8.43
C LEU A 13 -8.14 2.24 -7.80
N GLY A 14 -9.11 3.05 -7.39
CA GLY A 14 -10.28 2.61 -6.65
C GLY A 14 -10.01 2.46 -5.15
N LYS A 15 -10.93 1.77 -4.48
CA LYS A 15 -10.86 1.55 -3.03
C LYS A 15 -9.71 0.58 -2.71
N PRO A 16 -8.79 0.92 -1.79
CA PRO A 16 -7.79 -0.02 -1.33
C PRO A 16 -8.45 -1.21 -0.63
N THR A 17 -7.77 -2.35 -0.66
CA THR A 17 -8.15 -3.54 0.12
C THR A 17 -8.03 -3.25 1.62
N GLU A 18 -6.99 -2.52 2.02
CA GLU A 18 -6.75 -2.08 3.39
C GLU A 18 -6.03 -0.74 3.39
N GLU A 19 -6.26 0.08 4.41
CA GLU A 19 -5.50 1.30 4.65
C GLU A 19 -5.44 1.63 6.14
N GLY A 20 -4.41 2.38 6.54
CA GLY A 20 -4.29 2.81 7.92
C GLY A 20 -2.89 3.28 8.29
N VAL A 21 -2.65 3.34 9.60
CA VAL A 21 -1.33 3.63 10.15
C VAL A 21 -0.57 2.32 10.32
N ASN A 22 0.61 2.24 9.73
CA ASN A 22 1.55 1.15 9.93
C ASN A 22 2.04 1.17 11.38
N GLN A 23 1.85 0.07 12.09
CA GLN A 23 2.18 -0.02 13.51
C GLN A 23 3.69 -0.11 13.79
N VAL A 24 4.52 -0.35 12.76
CA VAL A 24 5.98 -0.49 12.91
C VAL A 24 6.68 0.86 12.85
N ASP A 25 6.32 1.71 11.89
CA ASP A 25 6.99 2.99 11.61
C ASP A 25 6.09 4.22 11.77
N GLY A 26 4.78 4.03 12.03
CA GLY A 26 3.83 5.12 12.21
C GLY A 26 3.39 5.81 10.90
N GLY A 27 3.87 5.36 9.74
CA GLY A 27 3.49 5.90 8.44
C GLY A 27 2.08 5.50 8.02
N TRP A 28 1.48 6.22 7.07
CA TRP A 28 0.23 5.81 6.43
C TRP A 28 0.51 4.84 5.29
N PHE A 29 -0.36 3.83 5.12
CA PHE A 29 -0.28 2.89 4.01
C PHE A 29 -1.61 2.71 3.29
N LEU A 30 -1.53 2.40 2.00
CA LEU A 30 -2.61 1.86 1.18
C LEU A 30 -2.19 0.50 0.62
N LEU A 31 -3.03 -0.51 0.79
CA LEU A 31 -2.82 -1.86 0.25
C LEU A 31 -3.84 -2.14 -0.86
N TYR A 32 -3.36 -2.57 -2.02
CA TYR A 32 -4.17 -2.99 -3.16
C TYR A 32 -3.81 -4.41 -3.61
N GLN A 33 -4.81 -5.21 -3.97
CA GLN A 33 -4.62 -6.47 -4.67
C GLN A 33 -4.57 -6.21 -6.19
N ALA A 34 -3.51 -6.67 -6.85
CA ALA A 34 -3.29 -6.54 -8.29
C ALA A 34 -2.92 -7.91 -8.90
N GLY A 35 -3.94 -8.72 -9.21
CA GLY A 35 -3.76 -10.10 -9.65
C GLY A 35 -3.06 -10.94 -8.56
N ASP A 36 -1.96 -11.59 -8.92
CA ASP A 36 -1.11 -12.37 -8.00
C ASP A 36 -0.19 -11.49 -7.11
N ASN A 37 -0.23 -10.17 -7.29
CA ASN A 37 0.62 -9.24 -6.56
C ASN A 37 -0.19 -8.41 -5.56
N MET A 38 0.49 -7.95 -4.52
CA MET A 38 0.07 -6.85 -3.65
C MET A 38 0.86 -5.61 -4.01
N LEU A 39 0.18 -4.47 -4.05
CA LEU A 39 0.76 -3.15 -4.15
C LEU A 39 0.58 -2.45 -2.81
N ILE A 40 1.67 -1.98 -2.22
CA ILE A 40 1.66 -1.19 -0.98
C ILE A 40 2.22 0.18 -1.31
N LEU A 41 1.46 1.21 -0.99
CA LEU A 41 1.85 2.62 -1.15
C LEU A 41 2.00 3.22 0.24
N ASP A 42 3.19 3.74 0.55
CA ASP A 42 3.51 4.32 1.85
C ASP A 42 3.64 5.84 1.76
N ALA A 43 3.17 6.53 2.78
CA ALA A 43 3.29 7.97 2.98
C ALA A 43 3.57 8.27 4.45
N ALA A 44 4.11 9.46 4.76
CA ALA A 44 4.33 9.86 6.15
C ALA A 44 3.03 9.95 6.96
N ASP A 45 1.93 10.43 6.35
CA ASP A 45 0.59 10.49 6.92
C ASP A 45 -0.49 10.48 5.81
N ALA A 46 -1.77 10.55 6.21
CA ALA A 46 -2.92 10.50 5.31
C ALA A 46 -3.06 11.71 4.35
N GLN A 47 -2.25 12.76 4.53
CA GLN A 47 -2.27 13.98 3.69
C GLN A 47 -0.98 14.15 2.87
N SER A 48 0.05 13.39 3.23
CA SER A 48 1.36 13.42 2.61
C SER A 48 1.38 12.75 1.23
N PRO A 49 2.32 13.13 0.35
CA PRO A 49 2.54 12.40 -0.90
C PRO A 49 2.98 10.96 -0.63
N ILE A 50 2.73 10.06 -1.60
CA ILE A 50 3.32 8.72 -1.58
C ILE A 50 4.84 8.84 -1.71
N GLU A 51 5.55 8.26 -0.77
CA GLU A 51 7.02 8.26 -0.69
C GLU A 51 7.61 6.96 -1.22
N LYS A 52 6.88 5.85 -1.07
CA LYS A 52 7.36 4.52 -1.44
C LYS A 52 6.25 3.68 -2.06
N ILE A 53 6.65 2.90 -3.07
CA ILE A 53 5.79 1.92 -3.73
C ILE A 53 6.47 0.56 -3.62
N ARG A 54 5.77 -0.43 -3.07
CA ARG A 54 6.23 -1.81 -2.97
C ARG A 54 5.29 -2.71 -3.74
N VAL A 55 5.85 -3.59 -4.56
CA VAL A 55 5.10 -4.64 -5.26
C VAL A 55 5.59 -5.98 -4.75
N ILE A 56 4.68 -6.76 -4.17
CA ILE A 56 4.99 -8.06 -3.56
C ILE A 56 4.21 -9.13 -4.30
N ASN A 57 4.90 -10.11 -4.86
CA ASN A 57 4.25 -11.30 -5.40
C ASN A 57 3.89 -12.25 -4.24
N LYS A 58 2.59 -12.49 -4.01
CA LYS A 58 2.14 -13.31 -2.87
C LYS A 58 2.67 -14.74 -2.95
N LYS A 59 2.61 -15.35 -4.14
CA LYS A 59 3.08 -16.73 -4.37
C LYS A 59 4.55 -16.87 -4.02
N MET A 60 5.39 -15.92 -4.44
CA MET A 60 6.82 -15.92 -4.10
C MET A 60 7.07 -15.82 -2.59
N VAL A 61 6.27 -15.03 -1.85
CA VAL A 61 6.44 -14.90 -0.40
C VAL A 61 6.03 -16.19 0.32
N GLU A 62 4.89 -16.78 -0.04
CA GLU A 62 4.39 -18.02 0.56
C GLU A 62 5.34 -19.19 0.29
N GLU A 63 5.86 -19.33 -0.94
CA GLU A 63 6.80 -20.39 -1.32
C GLU A 63 8.17 -20.28 -0.63
N ASN A 64 8.62 -19.07 -0.30
CA ASN A 64 9.91 -18.86 0.37
C ASN A 64 9.81 -18.89 1.90
N LEU A 65 8.64 -18.59 2.48
CA LEU A 65 8.42 -18.74 3.92
C LEU A 65 8.27 -20.21 4.33
N GLN A 66 7.77 -21.09 3.46
CA GLN A 66 7.66 -22.53 3.73
C GLN A 66 9.01 -23.29 3.79
N LYS A 67 10.14 -22.61 3.52
CA LYS A 67 11.47 -23.23 3.49
C LYS A 67 12.27 -23.06 4.80
N PHE A 68 11.66 -22.53 5.86
CA PHE A 68 12.29 -22.37 7.17
C PHE A 68 11.49 -23.07 8.27
#